data_AF-A0A523E9Y2-F1
#
_entry.id   AF-A0A523E9Y2-F1
#
_cell.length_a   1.000
_cell.length_b   1.000
_cell.length_c   1.000
_cell.angle_alpha   90.00
_cell.angle_beta   90.00
_cell.angle_gamma   90.00
#
_symmetry.space_group_name_H-M   'P 1'
#
loop_
_entity.id
_entity.type
_entity.pdbx_description
1 polymer ?
#
loop_
_entity_poly.entity_id
_entity_poly.type
_entity_poly.pdbx_seq_one_letter_code
_entity_poly.pdbx_strand_id
1 'polypeptide(L)'
;MALGYDRRALLLSYLEVALLVGLLGSALGVLLSFSARDVFAEICADSMGMSVVRTINFLPLMVRGFFYGLLVTCVSAIIPVLRLFRLPLHEIIRETNRRVEKGRWGSRLALFPSSFRYGIRNLIRQRGRALATLMSIGLALGVASAYRVSVKSIDETLTRRFENDSWDLAVDFFYPLYLDETEEIRVVGGVESMAPYLRHYAELEHERRYVDAVVFGVDAALKMTAPPFVEGREASGEKEVALSGGLAKKLGVGVGDKIRTEVLGRTHSFDVVGVTSDVVADIATMSLSAAPEIFELPDKVNGAQLRANAPDDEVEAALRRIDFVGNVFRKSQLLVQMRAGLEVMIGVLDLAAAINLLIGLLFVLTSINLSVMEFATCSRSTST
;
A
#
# COMPACT_ATOMS: atom_id res chain seq x y z
N MET A 1 52.62 -0.02 -7.51
CA MET A 1 53.53 0.65 -6.56
C MET A 1 54.74 1.25 -7.31
N ALA A 2 54.52 2.09 -8.33
CA ALA A 2 55.59 2.69 -9.13
C ALA A 2 55.60 4.25 -9.09
N LEU A 3 54.77 4.85 -8.25
CA LEU A 3 54.58 6.31 -8.16
C LEU A 3 54.76 6.88 -6.74
N GLY A 4 55.27 6.09 -5.78
CA GLY A 4 55.63 6.56 -4.43
C GLY A 4 54.49 7.00 -3.50
N TYR A 5 53.25 7.06 -3.96
CA TYR A 5 52.11 7.47 -3.13
C TYR A 5 51.64 6.35 -2.19
N ASP A 6 51.45 6.68 -0.91
CA ASP A 6 50.89 5.78 0.09
C ASP A 6 49.40 5.51 -0.24
N ARG A 7 48.96 4.24 -0.08
CA ARG A 7 47.58 3.80 -0.37
C ARG A 7 46.56 4.63 0.41
N ARG A 8 46.93 5.07 1.62
CA ARG A 8 46.10 5.93 2.47
C ARG A 8 45.95 7.33 1.92
N ALA A 9 47.01 7.91 1.35
CA ALA A 9 46.98 9.26 0.81
C ALA A 9 46.12 9.36 -0.47
N LEU A 10 46.13 8.33 -1.31
CA LEU A 10 45.19 8.22 -2.44
C LEU A 10 43.75 8.05 -1.97
N LEU A 11 43.51 7.23 -0.94
CA LEU A 11 42.15 7.03 -0.42
C LEU A 11 41.60 8.33 0.19
N LEU A 12 42.44 9.08 0.92
CA LEU A 12 42.07 10.36 1.52
C LEU A 12 41.68 11.41 0.48
N SER A 13 42.44 11.53 -0.62
CA SER A 13 42.15 12.54 -1.65
C SER A 13 40.83 12.27 -2.38
N TYR A 14 40.52 11.01 -2.70
CA TYR A 14 39.21 10.66 -3.25
C TYR A 14 38.08 10.83 -2.24
N LEU A 15 38.34 10.57 -0.96
CA LEU A 15 37.34 10.75 0.11
C LEU A 15 37.06 12.24 0.37
N GLU A 16 38.05 13.12 0.23
CA GLU A 16 37.88 14.57 0.37
C GLU A 16 36.91 15.13 -0.68
N VAL A 17 37.07 14.71 -1.94
CA VAL A 17 36.13 15.07 -3.01
C VAL A 17 34.73 14.53 -2.73
N ALA A 18 34.62 13.27 -2.27
CA ALA A 18 33.35 12.68 -1.89
C ALA A 18 32.68 13.40 -0.71
N LEU A 19 33.47 13.86 0.26
CA LEU A 19 32.99 14.62 1.41
C LEU A 19 32.43 15.98 0.98
N LEU A 20 33.13 16.70 0.09
CA LEU A 20 32.65 17.98 -0.43
C LEU A 20 31.33 17.84 -1.19
N VAL A 21 31.25 16.85 -2.09
CA VAL A 21 30.02 16.54 -2.83
C VAL A 21 28.90 16.08 -1.88
N GLY A 22 29.24 15.26 -0.88
CA GLY A 22 28.30 14.78 0.13
C GLY A 22 27.75 15.88 1.03
N LEU A 23 28.58 16.84 1.45
CA LEU A 23 28.16 18.01 2.22
C LEU A 23 27.19 18.89 1.43
N LEU A 24 27.55 19.23 0.18
CA LEU A 24 26.70 20.03 -0.70
C LEU A 24 25.37 19.31 -1.01
N GLY A 25 25.44 18.02 -1.35
CA GLY A 25 24.26 17.21 -1.63
C GLY A 25 23.34 17.07 -0.42
N SER A 26 23.89 16.87 0.78
CA SER A 26 23.11 16.75 2.01
C SER A 26 22.48 18.08 2.41
N ALA A 27 23.20 19.19 2.24
CA ALA A 27 22.65 20.53 2.48
C ALA A 27 21.48 20.83 1.52
N LEU A 28 21.65 20.58 0.23
CA LEU A 28 20.58 20.73 -0.77
C LEU A 28 19.41 19.79 -0.50
N GLY A 29 19.67 18.54 -0.11
CA GLY A 29 18.64 17.57 0.24
C GLY A 29 17.78 18.03 1.42
N VAL A 30 18.41 18.57 2.47
CA VAL A 30 17.69 19.15 3.61
C VAL A 30 16.86 20.37 3.17
N LEU A 31 17.40 21.24 2.32
CA LEU A 31 16.64 22.39 1.80
C LEU A 31 15.41 21.95 0.99
N LEU A 32 15.57 21.01 0.07
CA LEU A 32 14.47 20.47 -0.74
C LEU A 32 13.45 19.69 0.09
N SER A 33 13.88 19.11 1.22
CA SER A 33 12.98 18.36 2.11
C SER A 33 11.89 19.22 2.74
N PHE A 34 12.14 20.52 2.93
CA PHE A 34 11.11 21.45 3.42
C PHE A 34 9.96 21.57 2.43
N SER A 35 10.27 21.80 1.16
CA SER A 35 9.25 21.88 0.11
C SER A 35 8.49 20.55 -0.04
N ALA A 36 9.20 19.43 -0.03
CA ALA A 36 8.57 18.11 -0.11
C ALA A 36 7.64 17.84 1.10
N ARG A 37 8.04 18.27 2.29
CA ARG A 37 7.26 18.15 3.52
C ARG A 37 6.01 19.01 3.47
N ASP A 38 6.11 20.25 3.02
CA ASP A 38 4.97 21.17 3.00
C ASP A 38 3.91 20.70 1.99
N VAL A 39 4.34 20.28 0.79
CA VAL A 39 3.45 19.63 -0.21
C VAL A 39 2.80 18.36 0.36
N PHE A 40 3.58 17.51 1.03
CA PHE A 40 3.03 16.31 1.68
C PHE A 40 1.99 16.66 2.75
N ALA A 41 2.27 17.67 3.56
CA ALA A 41 1.38 18.05 4.65
C ALA A 41 0.08 18.68 4.15
N GLU A 42 0.12 19.46 3.06
CA GLU A 42 -1.08 19.98 2.38
C GLU A 42 -1.96 18.85 1.82
N ILE A 43 -1.37 17.88 1.09
CA ILE A 43 -2.11 16.73 0.55
C ILE A 43 -2.83 15.95 1.67
N CYS A 44 -2.16 15.72 2.79
CA CYS A 44 -2.76 15.05 3.94
C CYS A 44 -3.85 15.90 4.61
N ALA A 45 -3.66 17.22 4.73
CA ALA A 45 -4.58 18.10 5.42
C ALA A 45 -5.88 18.32 4.65
N ASP A 46 -5.79 18.58 3.34
CA ASP A 46 -6.95 18.72 2.46
C ASP A 46 -7.84 17.47 2.54
N SER A 47 -7.20 16.30 2.62
CA SER A 47 -7.91 15.03 2.62
C SER A 47 -8.47 14.63 3.99
N MET A 48 -7.86 15.08 5.08
CA MET A 48 -8.40 14.93 6.42
C MET A 48 -9.40 16.04 6.79
N GLY A 49 -9.66 16.99 5.89
CA GLY A 49 -10.53 18.14 6.15
C GLY A 49 -9.97 19.10 7.21
N MET A 50 -8.66 19.09 7.45
CA MET A 50 -8.01 19.94 8.45
C MET A 50 -7.61 21.28 7.84
N SER A 51 -8.14 22.38 8.37
CA SER A 51 -7.91 23.73 7.82
C SER A 51 -6.57 24.38 8.25
N VAL A 52 -5.84 23.80 9.20
CA VAL A 52 -4.56 24.35 9.68
C VAL A 52 -3.54 23.25 9.93
N VAL A 53 -2.51 23.20 9.08
CA VAL A 53 -1.32 22.39 9.30
C VAL A 53 -0.29 23.20 10.08
N ARG A 54 0.05 22.77 11.30
CA ARG A 54 1.23 23.27 12.00
C ARG A 54 2.39 22.33 11.79
N THR A 55 3.35 22.74 10.97
CA THR A 55 4.55 21.95 10.71
C THR A 55 5.62 22.26 11.74
N ILE A 56 5.86 21.31 12.65
CA ILE A 56 6.90 21.43 13.68
C ILE A 56 8.22 20.93 13.12
N ASN A 57 9.26 21.76 13.18
CA ASN A 57 10.61 21.41 12.76
C ASN A 57 11.37 20.73 13.90
N PHE A 58 11.60 19.43 13.78
CA PHE A 58 12.46 18.70 14.70
C PHE A 58 13.92 18.76 14.22
N LEU A 59 14.69 19.68 14.81
CA LEU A 59 16.13 19.83 14.50
C LEU A 59 16.93 18.50 14.60
N PRO A 60 16.68 17.59 15.57
CA PRO A 60 17.40 16.32 15.63
C PRO A 60 17.19 15.41 14.41
N LEU A 61 15.98 15.42 13.83
CA LEU A 61 15.64 14.62 12.64
C LEU A 61 16.36 15.15 11.40
N MET A 62 16.44 16.47 11.26
CA MET A 62 17.16 17.12 10.18
C MET A 62 18.66 16.82 10.22
N VAL A 63 19.27 16.91 11.40
CA VAL A 63 20.69 16.58 11.61
C VAL A 63 20.96 15.11 11.27
N ARG A 64 20.09 14.18 11.69
CA ARG A 64 20.19 12.76 11.31
C ARG A 64 20.10 12.57 9.79
N GLY A 65 19.15 13.23 9.12
CA GLY A 65 19.00 13.18 7.67
C GLY A 65 20.26 13.67 6.94
N PHE A 66 20.84 14.76 7.40
CA PHE A 66 22.11 15.28 6.88
C PHE A 66 23.25 14.26 7.00
N PHE A 67 23.41 13.64 8.18
CA PHE A 67 24.42 12.61 8.38
C PHE A 67 24.18 11.35 7.56
N TYR A 68 22.92 10.94 7.34
CA TYR A 68 22.62 9.82 6.45
C TYR A 68 23.00 10.12 5.00
N GLY A 69 22.71 11.32 4.50
CA GLY A 69 23.14 11.74 3.15
C GLY A 69 24.68 11.73 3.00
N LEU A 70 25.39 12.24 4.00
CA LEU A 70 26.85 12.24 4.02
C LEU A 70 27.41 10.81 4.09
N LEU A 71 26.83 9.94 4.92
CA LEU A 71 27.26 8.56 5.07
C LEU A 71 27.07 7.80 3.75
N VAL A 72 25.90 7.91 3.11
CA VAL A 72 25.59 7.23 1.85
C VAL A 72 26.56 7.65 0.74
N THR A 73 26.87 8.95 0.64
CA THR A 73 27.81 9.46 -0.37
C THR A 73 29.24 8.98 -0.12
N CYS A 74 29.72 9.01 1.13
CA CYS A 74 31.03 8.47 1.48
C CYS A 74 31.14 6.96 1.21
N VAL A 75 30.15 6.17 1.61
CA VAL A 75 30.12 4.71 1.35
C VAL A 75 30.11 4.43 -0.15
N SER A 76 29.32 5.18 -0.92
CA SER A 76 29.26 5.08 -2.38
C SER A 76 30.61 5.36 -3.04
N ALA A 77 31.37 6.36 -2.55
CA ALA A 77 32.69 6.69 -3.07
C ALA A 77 33.79 5.69 -2.67
N ILE A 78 33.72 5.11 -1.47
CA ILE A 78 34.71 4.16 -0.96
C ILE A 78 34.71 2.85 -1.78
N ILE A 79 33.54 2.36 -2.21
CA ILE A 79 33.41 1.08 -2.90
C ILE A 79 34.23 1.02 -4.22
N PRO A 80 34.11 1.98 -5.16
CA PRO A 80 34.93 2.02 -6.38
C PRO A 80 36.43 2.12 -6.09
N VAL A 81 36.81 2.94 -5.10
CA VAL A 81 38.21 3.18 -4.73
C VAL A 81 38.85 1.90 -4.19
N LEU A 82 38.15 1.17 -3.32
CA LEU A 82 38.61 -0.13 -2.82
C LEU A 82 38.73 -1.18 -3.93
N ARG A 83 37.83 -1.15 -4.93
CA ARG A 83 37.93 -2.03 -6.10
C ARG A 83 39.15 -1.68 -6.96
N LEU A 84 39.48 -0.39 -7.10
CA LEU A 84 40.66 0.06 -7.85
C LEU A 84 41.96 -0.47 -7.22
N PHE A 85 42.06 -0.49 -5.90
CA PHE A 85 43.24 -1.01 -5.20
C PHE A 85 43.41 -2.53 -5.30
N ARG A 86 42.36 -3.27 -5.68
CA ARG A 86 42.44 -4.73 -5.91
C ARG A 86 42.95 -5.07 -7.32
N LEU A 87 43.08 -4.11 -8.23
CA LEU A 87 43.60 -4.33 -9.58
C LEU A 87 45.14 -4.19 -9.60
N PRO A 88 45.88 -5.13 -10.19
CA PRO A 88 47.32 -5.02 -10.31
C PRO A 88 47.71 -3.89 -11.30
N LEU A 89 48.67 -3.05 -10.90
CA LEU A 89 49.07 -1.82 -11.59
C LEU A 89 49.46 -2.01 -13.07
N HIS A 90 49.88 -3.22 -13.46
CA HIS A 90 50.28 -3.53 -14.83
C HIS A 90 49.09 -3.68 -15.81
N GLU A 91 47.87 -3.94 -15.32
CA GLU A 91 46.65 -3.99 -16.16
C GLU A 91 46.09 -2.61 -16.48
N ILE A 92 46.45 -1.59 -15.69
CA ILE A 92 45.93 -0.22 -15.82
C ILE A 92 46.69 0.54 -16.92
N ILE A 93 47.98 0.24 -17.14
CA ILE A 93 48.86 0.97 -18.07
C ILE A 93 48.89 0.34 -19.46
N ARG A 94 48.70 -0.99 -19.59
CA ARG A 94 48.41 -1.58 -20.90
C ARG A 94 46.95 -1.29 -21.20
N GLU A 95 46.70 -0.28 -22.05
CA GLU A 95 45.44 -0.13 -22.79
C GLU A 95 45.00 -1.52 -23.21
N THR A 96 43.99 -2.04 -22.51
CA THR A 96 43.53 -3.39 -22.74
C THR A 96 42.94 -3.38 -24.14
N ASN A 97 43.70 -3.91 -25.09
CA ASN A 97 43.23 -4.42 -26.37
C ASN A 97 42.18 -5.48 -26.04
N ARG A 98 40.97 -5.02 -25.73
CA ARG A 98 39.86 -5.82 -25.21
C ARG A 98 39.48 -6.75 -26.35
N ARG A 99 39.94 -8.01 -26.26
CA ARG A 99 39.77 -9.05 -27.27
C ARG A 99 38.36 -8.98 -27.87
N VAL A 100 38.30 -8.85 -29.20
CA VAL A 100 37.07 -8.88 -29.98
C VAL A 100 36.51 -10.30 -29.91
N GLU A 101 35.72 -10.60 -28.88
CA GLU A 101 34.91 -11.82 -28.87
C GLU A 101 33.80 -11.67 -29.92
N LYS A 102 33.84 -12.53 -30.94
CA LYS A 102 32.79 -12.65 -31.96
C LYS A 102 31.52 -13.22 -31.32
N GLY A 103 30.66 -12.34 -30.81
CA GLY A 103 29.38 -12.73 -30.20
C GLY A 103 28.39 -13.34 -31.20
N ARG A 104 27.81 -14.50 -30.83
CA ARG A 104 26.78 -15.30 -31.56
C ARG A 104 25.52 -14.55 -32.04
N TRP A 105 25.36 -13.27 -31.71
CA TRP A 105 24.15 -12.48 -31.92
C TRP A 105 24.21 -11.61 -33.18
N GLY A 106 25.36 -11.55 -33.85
CA GLY A 106 25.58 -10.70 -35.04
C GLY A 106 24.66 -10.99 -36.22
N SER A 107 24.19 -12.23 -36.38
CA SER A 107 23.31 -12.62 -37.49
C SER A 107 21.84 -12.22 -37.29
N ARG A 108 21.35 -12.14 -36.05
CA ARG A 108 19.94 -11.79 -35.75
C ARG A 108 19.65 -10.29 -35.78
N LEU A 109 20.69 -9.46 -35.70
CA LEU A 109 20.61 -7.99 -35.73
C LEU A 109 20.80 -7.40 -37.14
N ALA A 110 20.87 -8.25 -38.17
CA ALA A 110 21.11 -7.85 -39.57
C ALA A 110 19.92 -7.12 -40.23
N LEU A 111 18.73 -7.19 -39.62
CA LEU A 111 17.50 -6.52 -40.10
C LEU A 111 17.40 -5.05 -39.68
N PHE A 112 18.16 -4.61 -38.67
CA PHE A 112 18.10 -3.23 -38.18
C PHE A 112 19.10 -2.31 -38.87
N PRO A 113 18.78 -0.99 -39.05
CA PRO A 113 19.69 0.02 -39.59
C PRO A 113 21.05 0.03 -38.88
N SER A 114 22.10 0.43 -39.61
CA SER A 114 23.50 0.42 -39.14
C SER A 114 23.69 1.12 -37.79
N SER A 115 23.10 2.31 -37.60
CA SER A 115 23.19 3.07 -36.34
C SER A 115 22.60 2.32 -35.14
N PHE A 116 21.45 1.67 -35.31
CA PHE A 116 20.78 0.90 -34.25
C PHE A 116 21.56 -0.37 -33.89
N ARG A 117 22.17 -1.01 -34.90
CA ARG A 117 23.02 -2.19 -34.75
C ARG A 117 24.26 -1.91 -33.91
N TYR A 118 24.92 -0.77 -34.12
CA TYR A 118 26.07 -0.36 -33.30
C TYR A 118 25.67 -0.02 -31.87
N GLY A 119 24.53 0.66 -31.67
CA GLY A 119 23.99 0.97 -30.35
C GLY A 119 23.70 -0.28 -29.50
N ILE A 120 22.96 -1.25 -30.06
CA ILE A 120 22.64 -2.51 -29.37
C ILE A 120 23.91 -3.33 -29.11
N ARG A 121 24.83 -3.40 -30.07
CA ARG A 121 26.10 -4.11 -29.88
C ARG A 121 26.95 -3.49 -28.78
N ASN A 122 26.92 -2.16 -28.64
CA ASN A 122 27.64 -1.46 -27.56
C ASN A 122 26.99 -1.72 -26.19
N LEU A 123 25.65 -1.73 -26.11
CA LEU A 123 24.92 -2.09 -24.88
C LEU A 123 25.29 -3.50 -24.39
N ILE A 124 25.28 -4.48 -25.30
CA ILE A 124 25.60 -5.89 -24.99
C ILE A 124 27.08 -6.06 -24.59
N ARG A 125 27.96 -5.16 -25.05
CA ARG A 125 29.40 -5.15 -24.73
C ARG A 125 29.71 -4.54 -23.35
N GLN A 126 28.86 -3.64 -22.85
CA GLN A 126 28.98 -3.00 -21.54
C GLN A 126 27.91 -3.48 -20.54
N ARG A 127 27.75 -4.81 -20.41
CA ARG A 127 26.65 -5.44 -19.64
C ARG A 127 26.43 -4.87 -18.24
N GLY A 128 27.50 -4.59 -17.49
CA GLY A 128 27.38 -4.04 -16.13
C GLY A 128 26.76 -2.64 -16.10
N ARG A 129 27.17 -1.75 -17.03
CA ARG A 129 26.63 -0.39 -17.13
C ARG A 129 25.21 -0.40 -17.68
N ALA A 130 24.97 -1.17 -18.73
CA ALA A 130 23.64 -1.33 -19.31
C ALA A 130 22.63 -1.92 -18.31
N LEU A 131 23.03 -2.91 -17.50
CA LEU A 131 22.18 -3.44 -16.44
C LEU A 131 21.92 -2.42 -15.35
N ALA A 132 22.93 -1.66 -14.91
CA ALA A 132 22.74 -0.63 -13.88
C ALA A 132 21.77 0.47 -14.32
N THR A 133 21.89 0.96 -15.57
CA THR A 133 20.96 1.96 -16.12
C THR A 133 19.56 1.40 -16.29
N LEU A 134 19.42 0.19 -16.84
CA LEU A 134 18.13 -0.47 -16.98
C LEU A 134 17.46 -0.76 -15.64
N MET A 135 18.19 -1.21 -14.62
CA MET A 135 17.64 -1.42 -13.28
C MET A 135 17.26 -0.10 -12.62
N SER A 136 18.04 0.97 -12.78
CA SER A 136 17.69 2.28 -12.22
C SER A 136 16.38 2.81 -12.80
N ILE A 137 16.24 2.79 -14.12
CA ILE A 137 15.00 3.22 -14.80
C ILE A 137 13.85 2.28 -14.45
N GLY A 138 14.11 0.96 -14.48
CA GLY A 138 13.13 -0.07 -14.18
C GLY A 138 12.60 -0.01 -12.76
N LEU A 139 13.45 0.26 -11.76
CA LEU A 139 13.03 0.44 -10.37
C LEU A 139 12.26 1.74 -10.19
N ALA A 140 12.71 2.84 -10.81
CA ALA A 140 12.02 4.12 -10.71
C ALA A 140 10.59 4.05 -11.26
N LEU A 141 10.41 3.47 -12.45
CA LEU A 141 9.09 3.34 -13.07
C LEU A 141 8.29 2.17 -12.50
N GLY A 142 8.96 1.06 -12.19
CA GLY A 142 8.34 -0.18 -11.74
C GLY A 142 7.70 -0.05 -10.37
N VAL A 143 8.38 0.57 -9.40
CA VAL A 143 7.83 0.78 -8.05
C VAL A 143 6.59 1.66 -8.10
N ALA A 144 6.65 2.77 -8.84
CA ALA A 144 5.52 3.69 -9.00
C ALA A 144 4.31 2.99 -9.67
N SER A 145 4.57 2.24 -10.75
CA SER A 145 3.51 1.55 -11.51
C SER A 145 2.88 0.42 -10.71
N ALA A 146 3.71 -0.42 -10.07
CA ALA A 146 3.25 -1.54 -9.24
C ALA A 146 2.36 -1.06 -8.09
N TYR A 147 2.72 0.08 -7.49
CA TYR A 147 1.91 0.65 -6.43
C TYR A 147 0.54 1.13 -6.92
N ARG A 148 0.50 1.90 -8.02
CA ARG A 148 -0.77 2.37 -8.59
C ARG A 148 -1.69 1.22 -8.97
N VAL A 149 -1.14 0.16 -9.56
CA VAL A 149 -1.89 -1.06 -9.85
C VAL A 149 -2.46 -1.65 -8.56
N SER A 150 -1.66 -1.72 -7.49
CA SER A 150 -2.10 -2.24 -6.20
C SER A 150 -3.26 -1.42 -5.60
N VAL A 151 -3.18 -0.09 -5.62
CA VAL A 151 -4.27 0.78 -5.12
C VAL A 151 -5.53 0.62 -5.96
N LYS A 152 -5.38 0.59 -7.29
CA LYS A 152 -6.52 0.37 -8.19
C LYS A 152 -7.18 -0.99 -7.94
N SER A 153 -6.39 -2.03 -7.68
CA SER A 153 -6.92 -3.34 -7.31
C SER A 153 -7.69 -3.31 -5.99
N ILE A 154 -7.23 -2.55 -4.99
CA ILE A 154 -7.96 -2.35 -3.72
C ILE A 154 -9.29 -1.64 -4.00
N ASP A 155 -9.29 -0.54 -4.75
CA ASP A 155 -10.50 0.21 -5.10
C ASP A 155 -11.52 -0.64 -5.87
N GLU A 156 -11.08 -1.37 -6.89
CA GLU A 156 -11.95 -2.29 -7.66
C GLU A 156 -12.51 -3.41 -6.77
N THR A 157 -11.70 -3.94 -5.85
CA THR A 157 -12.13 -5.00 -4.92
C THR A 157 -13.18 -4.47 -3.94
N LEU A 158 -12.96 -3.29 -3.37
CA LEU A 158 -13.94 -2.64 -2.48
C LEU A 158 -15.23 -2.30 -3.25
N THR A 159 -15.11 -1.71 -4.43
CA THR A 159 -16.28 -1.33 -5.24
C THR A 159 -17.14 -2.55 -5.56
N ARG A 160 -16.54 -3.64 -6.06
CA ARG A 160 -17.27 -4.90 -6.32
C ARG A 160 -17.89 -5.48 -5.06
N ARG A 161 -17.19 -5.40 -3.92
CA ARG A 161 -17.69 -5.89 -2.63
C ARG A 161 -18.96 -5.16 -2.19
N PHE A 162 -18.95 -3.83 -2.31
CA PHE A 162 -20.11 -3.01 -1.97
C PHE A 162 -21.21 -3.12 -3.05
N GLU A 163 -20.91 -3.18 -4.34
CA GLU A 163 -21.92 -3.38 -5.41
C GLU A 163 -22.75 -4.65 -5.22
N ASN A 164 -22.17 -5.71 -4.66
CA ASN A 164 -22.88 -6.96 -4.36
C ASN A 164 -23.80 -6.86 -3.14
N ASP A 165 -23.55 -5.92 -2.23
CA ASP A 165 -24.45 -5.67 -1.12
C ASP A 165 -25.66 -4.86 -1.59
N SER A 166 -26.84 -5.19 -1.10
CA SER A 166 -28.10 -4.64 -1.63
C SER A 166 -28.71 -3.55 -0.74
N TRP A 167 -28.00 -3.14 0.32
CA TRP A 167 -28.33 -1.99 1.15
C TRP A 167 -27.71 -0.71 0.59
N ASP A 168 -28.38 0.42 0.83
CA ASP A 168 -27.95 1.77 0.43
C ASP A 168 -27.58 2.62 1.64
N LEU A 169 -28.38 2.48 2.70
CA LEU A 169 -28.23 3.19 3.98
C LEU A 169 -28.11 2.18 5.11
N ALA A 170 -27.25 2.45 6.08
CA ALA A 170 -27.16 1.72 7.34
C ALA A 170 -27.33 2.70 8.50
N VAL A 171 -28.18 2.36 9.45
CA VAL A 171 -28.53 3.23 10.57
C VAL A 171 -28.08 2.57 11.86
N ASP A 172 -27.27 3.27 12.65
CA ASP A 172 -26.92 2.86 14.01
C ASP A 172 -27.80 3.62 15.02
N PHE A 173 -28.31 2.90 16.01
CA PHE A 173 -29.16 3.46 17.07
C PHE A 173 -28.32 3.97 18.25
N PHE A 174 -28.84 4.94 18.99
CA PHE A 174 -28.15 5.44 20.19
C PHE A 174 -28.05 4.39 21.31
N TYR A 175 -29.01 3.47 21.36
CA TYR A 175 -29.09 2.39 22.33
C TYR A 175 -29.76 1.17 21.68
N PRO A 176 -29.53 -0.06 22.18
CA PRO A 176 -30.21 -1.24 21.68
C PRO A 176 -31.73 -1.16 21.91
N LEU A 177 -32.50 -1.33 20.83
CA LEU A 177 -33.97 -1.27 20.78
C LEU A 177 -34.57 -2.62 20.50
N TYR A 178 -35.81 -2.84 20.93
CA TYR A 178 -36.53 -4.06 20.59
C TYR A 178 -36.90 -4.09 19.09
N LEU A 179 -37.03 -5.29 18.52
CA LEU A 179 -37.34 -5.45 17.09
C LEU A 179 -38.64 -4.71 16.66
N ASP A 180 -39.66 -4.70 17.52
CA ASP A 180 -40.94 -4.04 17.29
C ASP A 180 -40.84 -2.51 17.26
N GLU A 181 -39.95 -1.93 18.09
CA GLU A 181 -39.68 -0.48 18.10
C GLU A 181 -39.03 -0.01 16.78
N THR A 182 -38.37 -0.91 16.04
CA THR A 182 -37.72 -0.56 14.76
C THR A 182 -38.69 -0.43 13.59
N GLU A 183 -39.97 -0.79 13.74
CA GLU A 183 -40.97 -0.71 12.69
C GLU A 183 -41.23 0.73 12.22
N GLU A 184 -40.99 1.73 13.07
CA GLU A 184 -41.10 3.15 12.70
C GLU A 184 -40.21 3.50 11.48
N ILE A 185 -39.04 2.86 11.36
CA ILE A 185 -38.13 3.05 10.23
C ILE A 185 -38.73 2.50 8.93
N ARG A 186 -39.49 1.39 8.97
CA ARG A 186 -40.09 0.81 7.76
C ARG A 186 -41.16 1.71 7.14
N VAL A 187 -41.80 2.54 7.96
CA VAL A 187 -42.90 3.42 7.53
C VAL A 187 -42.38 4.76 6.97
N VAL A 188 -41.08 5.04 7.11
CA VAL A 188 -40.46 6.23 6.54
C VAL A 188 -40.61 6.23 5.01
N GLY A 189 -41.16 7.31 4.47
CA GLY A 189 -41.28 7.48 3.02
C GLY A 189 -39.92 7.43 2.33
N GLY A 190 -39.79 6.57 1.33
CA GLY A 190 -38.53 6.36 0.60
C GLY A 190 -37.79 5.08 0.96
N VAL A 191 -38.20 4.36 2.01
CA VAL A 191 -37.66 3.04 2.39
C VAL A 191 -38.41 1.94 1.63
N GLU A 192 -37.69 1.13 0.86
CA GLU A 192 -38.25 -0.04 0.15
C GLU A 192 -38.23 -1.28 1.05
N SER A 193 -37.11 -1.53 1.73
CA SER A 193 -36.94 -2.67 2.61
C SER A 193 -35.94 -2.38 3.72
N MET A 194 -36.11 -3.08 4.85
CA MET A 194 -35.31 -2.90 6.07
C MET A 194 -34.93 -4.25 6.66
N ALA A 195 -33.65 -4.39 7.01
CA ALA A 195 -33.12 -5.53 7.75
C ALA A 195 -32.46 -5.04 9.05
N PRO A 196 -33.02 -5.36 10.23
CA PRO A 196 -32.37 -5.05 11.48
C PRO A 196 -31.11 -5.91 11.66
N TYR A 197 -30.12 -5.37 12.37
CA TYR A 197 -28.90 -6.10 12.71
C TYR A 197 -28.47 -5.84 14.15
N LEU A 198 -27.70 -6.78 14.68
CA LEU A 198 -26.98 -6.61 15.94
C LEU A 198 -25.48 -6.66 15.67
N ARG A 199 -24.77 -5.59 16.03
CA ARG A 199 -23.31 -5.51 15.92
C ARG A 199 -22.69 -5.39 17.31
N HIS A 200 -21.86 -6.34 17.70
CA HIS A 200 -21.18 -6.31 18.99
C HIS A 200 -19.72 -6.77 18.85
N TYR A 201 -18.82 -6.18 19.63
CA TYR A 201 -17.42 -6.63 19.68
C TYR A 201 -17.29 -7.79 20.66
N ALA A 202 -16.65 -8.87 20.25
CA ALA A 202 -16.43 -10.03 21.11
C ALA A 202 -15.05 -10.64 20.83
N GLU A 203 -14.42 -11.17 21.87
CA GLU A 203 -13.21 -11.96 21.71
C GLU A 203 -13.61 -13.40 21.36
N LEU A 204 -13.06 -13.90 20.25
CA LEU A 204 -13.24 -15.27 19.81
C LEU A 204 -12.01 -16.09 20.17
N GLU A 205 -12.24 -17.29 20.68
CA GLU A 205 -11.21 -18.21 21.14
C GLU A 205 -11.26 -19.53 20.36
N HIS A 206 -10.08 -19.98 19.92
CA HIS A 206 -9.85 -21.35 19.46
C HIS A 206 -8.47 -21.86 19.90
N GLU A 207 -8.42 -23.00 20.60
CA GLU A 207 -7.17 -23.67 21.02
C GLU A 207 -6.07 -22.72 21.56
N ARG A 208 -6.43 -21.79 22.46
CA ARG A 208 -5.55 -20.77 23.09
C ARG A 208 -5.12 -19.61 22.18
N ARG A 209 -5.76 -19.44 21.02
CA ARG A 209 -5.69 -18.21 20.22
C ARG A 209 -6.92 -17.37 20.50
N TYR A 210 -6.70 -16.10 20.75
CA TYR A 210 -7.72 -15.11 21.03
C TYR A 210 -7.64 -14.03 19.95
N VAL A 211 -8.79 -13.71 19.35
CA VAL A 211 -8.89 -12.69 18.30
C VAL A 211 -10.14 -11.87 18.55
N ASP A 212 -9.96 -10.56 18.69
CA ASP A 212 -11.07 -9.61 18.71
C ASP A 212 -11.77 -9.59 17.36
N ALA A 213 -13.07 -9.82 17.36
CA ALA A 213 -13.90 -9.82 16.16
C ALA A 213 -15.18 -9.02 16.37
N VAL A 214 -15.72 -8.53 15.26
CA VAL A 214 -17.09 -7.99 15.23
C VAL A 214 -18.05 -9.13 14.98
N VAL A 215 -18.90 -9.42 15.96
CA VAL A 215 -20.02 -10.33 15.79
C VAL A 215 -21.18 -9.56 15.17
N PHE A 216 -21.65 -10.05 14.04
CA PHE A 216 -22.69 -9.43 13.23
C PHE A 216 -23.88 -10.38 13.08
N GLY A 217 -24.92 -10.12 13.87
CA GLY A 217 -26.20 -10.81 13.79
C GLY A 217 -27.05 -10.21 12.69
N VAL A 218 -27.37 -11.00 11.66
CA VAL A 218 -28.17 -10.56 10.51
C VAL A 218 -29.20 -11.61 10.13
N ASP A 219 -30.27 -11.16 9.48
CA ASP A 219 -31.21 -12.07 8.84
C ASP A 219 -30.73 -12.40 7.42
N ALA A 220 -30.25 -13.63 7.24
CA ALA A 220 -29.79 -14.15 5.96
C ALA A 220 -30.89 -14.14 4.88
N ALA A 221 -32.18 -14.23 5.27
CA ALA A 221 -33.29 -14.23 4.32
C ALA A 221 -33.45 -12.89 3.59
N LEU A 222 -33.09 -11.78 4.25
CA LEU A 222 -33.22 -10.43 3.71
C LEU A 222 -32.11 -10.08 2.71
N LYS A 223 -31.02 -10.87 2.64
CA LYS A 223 -29.91 -10.74 1.67
C LYS A 223 -29.39 -9.31 1.49
N MET A 224 -29.40 -8.52 2.55
CA MET A 224 -28.86 -7.15 2.52
C MET A 224 -27.35 -7.17 2.36
N THR A 225 -26.69 -8.08 3.06
CA THR A 225 -25.23 -8.30 2.98
C THR A 225 -25.00 -9.77 2.63
N ALA A 226 -24.44 -10.04 1.45
CA ALA A 226 -24.24 -11.40 0.93
C ALA A 226 -22.79 -11.58 0.44
N PRO A 227 -21.81 -11.68 1.36
CA PRO A 227 -20.43 -11.88 0.96
C PRO A 227 -20.26 -13.24 0.26
N PRO A 228 -19.38 -13.33 -0.75
CA PRO A 228 -19.10 -14.61 -1.39
C PRO A 228 -18.49 -15.59 -0.37
N PHE A 229 -18.91 -16.86 -0.41
CA PHE A 229 -18.30 -17.92 0.38
C PHE A 229 -17.12 -18.53 -0.37
N VAL A 230 -16.00 -18.66 0.33
CA VAL A 230 -14.86 -19.46 -0.11
C VAL A 230 -15.14 -20.94 0.16
N GLU A 231 -15.75 -21.22 1.32
CA GLU A 231 -16.10 -22.56 1.76
C GLU A 231 -17.36 -22.53 2.64
N GLY A 232 -18.17 -23.59 2.59
CA GLY A 232 -19.34 -23.75 3.44
C GLY A 232 -20.55 -22.91 3.02
N ARG A 233 -21.33 -22.45 4.01
CA ARG A 233 -22.62 -21.76 3.81
C ARG A 233 -22.87 -20.67 4.83
N GLU A 234 -23.93 -19.89 4.62
CA GLU A 234 -24.46 -18.93 5.58
C GLU A 234 -24.90 -19.62 6.89
N ALA A 235 -24.65 -18.95 8.01
CA ALA A 235 -25.09 -19.37 9.33
C ALA A 235 -26.58 -19.04 9.50
N SER A 236 -27.39 -20.06 9.73
CA SER A 236 -28.84 -19.93 9.95
C SER A 236 -29.30 -20.54 11.26
N GLY A 237 -28.53 -21.49 11.83
CA GLY A 237 -28.82 -22.09 13.13
C GLY A 237 -28.38 -21.23 14.32
N GLU A 238 -28.94 -21.53 15.49
CA GLU A 238 -28.69 -20.82 16.76
C GLU A 238 -27.23 -20.92 17.25
N LYS A 239 -26.51 -21.96 16.85
CA LYS A 239 -25.11 -22.19 17.23
C LYS A 239 -24.17 -22.24 16.05
N GLU A 240 -24.56 -21.63 14.94
CA GLU A 240 -23.78 -21.59 13.71
C GLU A 240 -23.15 -20.20 13.54
N VAL A 241 -21.92 -20.19 13.01
CA VAL A 241 -21.22 -18.95 12.69
C VAL A 241 -20.49 -19.08 11.36
N ALA A 242 -20.53 -18.01 10.56
CA ALA A 242 -19.71 -17.86 9.38
C ALA A 242 -18.62 -16.82 9.66
N LEU A 243 -17.37 -17.12 9.29
CA LEU A 243 -16.22 -16.25 9.60
C LEU A 243 -15.69 -15.58 8.35
N SER A 244 -15.17 -14.36 8.47
CA SER A 244 -14.36 -13.77 7.41
C SER A 244 -13.06 -14.56 7.23
N GLY A 245 -12.57 -14.66 5.99
CA GLY A 245 -11.36 -15.41 5.69
C GLY A 245 -10.13 -14.92 6.46
N GLY A 246 -10.06 -13.62 6.74
CA GLY A 246 -9.02 -13.03 7.60
C GLY A 246 -9.09 -13.55 9.04
N LEU A 247 -10.29 -13.58 9.62
CA LEU A 247 -10.54 -14.05 10.99
C LEU A 247 -10.30 -15.55 11.13
N ALA A 248 -10.83 -16.35 10.20
CA ALA A 248 -10.62 -17.80 10.16
C ALA A 248 -9.13 -18.15 10.14
N LYS A 249 -8.33 -17.44 9.34
CA LYS A 249 -6.88 -17.64 9.25
C LYS A 249 -6.13 -17.26 10.53
N LYS A 250 -6.53 -16.18 11.21
CA LYS A 250 -5.92 -15.74 12.48
C LYS A 250 -6.20 -16.72 13.61
N LEU A 251 -7.46 -17.17 13.73
CA LEU A 251 -7.88 -18.21 14.68
C LEU A 251 -7.33 -19.59 14.31
N GLY A 252 -7.02 -19.83 13.04
CA GLY A 252 -6.57 -21.12 12.53
C GLY A 252 -7.67 -22.16 12.49
N VAL A 253 -8.88 -21.74 12.10
CA VAL A 253 -10.09 -22.56 12.04
C VAL A 253 -10.62 -22.65 10.61
N GLY A 254 -11.30 -23.75 10.31
CA GLY A 254 -12.02 -23.99 9.06
C GLY A 254 -13.48 -24.37 9.30
N VAL A 255 -14.18 -24.75 8.23
CA VAL A 255 -15.57 -25.23 8.32
C VAL A 255 -15.60 -26.57 9.06
N GLY A 256 -16.45 -26.69 10.08
CA GLY A 256 -16.59 -27.85 10.95
C GLY A 256 -15.92 -27.73 12.32
N ASP A 257 -15.06 -26.72 12.50
CA ASP A 257 -14.41 -26.46 13.79
C ASP A 257 -15.36 -25.75 14.77
N LYS A 258 -15.03 -25.80 16.05
CA LYS A 258 -15.78 -25.12 17.11
C LYS A 258 -15.01 -23.95 17.67
N ILE A 259 -15.61 -22.77 17.65
CA ILE A 259 -15.06 -21.59 18.32
C ILE A 259 -15.81 -21.31 19.60
N ARG A 260 -15.17 -20.58 20.51
CA ARG A 260 -15.78 -20.10 21.75
C ARG A 260 -15.74 -18.59 21.82
N THR A 261 -16.65 -18.02 22.57
CA THR A 261 -16.58 -16.62 22.99
C THR A 261 -16.98 -16.54 24.45
N GLU A 262 -16.36 -15.63 25.19
CA GLU A 262 -16.75 -15.32 26.56
C GLU A 262 -17.44 -13.96 26.58
N VAL A 263 -18.71 -13.94 26.96
CA VAL A 263 -19.52 -12.73 27.06
C VAL A 263 -20.11 -12.68 28.45
N LEU A 264 -19.85 -11.58 29.17
CA LEU A 264 -20.37 -11.34 30.53
C LEU A 264 -20.09 -12.51 31.52
N GLY A 265 -18.94 -13.19 31.36
CA GLY A 265 -18.55 -14.33 32.20
C GLY A 265 -19.23 -15.66 31.84
N ARG A 266 -19.95 -15.73 30.71
CA ARG A 266 -20.51 -16.96 30.15
C ARG A 266 -19.78 -17.36 28.87
N THR A 267 -19.42 -18.64 28.79
CA THR A 267 -18.80 -19.19 27.59
C THR A 267 -19.85 -19.74 26.64
N HIS A 268 -19.91 -19.20 25.43
CA HIS A 268 -20.74 -19.69 24.35
C HIS A 268 -19.87 -20.38 23.30
N SER A 269 -20.35 -21.47 22.70
CA SER A 269 -19.62 -22.25 21.70
C SER A 269 -20.43 -22.34 20.40
N PHE A 270 -19.76 -22.17 19.26
CA PHE A 270 -20.37 -22.14 17.94
C PHE A 270 -19.64 -23.05 16.96
N ASP A 271 -20.40 -23.64 16.06
CA ASP A 271 -19.89 -24.43 14.94
C ASP A 271 -19.66 -23.51 13.73
N VAL A 272 -18.44 -23.55 13.20
CA VAL A 272 -18.08 -22.79 12.00
C VAL A 272 -18.67 -23.49 10.79
N VAL A 273 -19.67 -22.88 10.14
CA VAL A 273 -20.38 -23.47 9.00
C VAL A 273 -19.97 -22.88 7.65
N GLY A 274 -19.24 -21.77 7.66
CA GLY A 274 -18.78 -21.11 6.43
C GLY A 274 -17.64 -20.13 6.64
N VAL A 275 -16.88 -19.91 5.58
CA VAL A 275 -15.82 -18.92 5.50
C VAL A 275 -16.05 -18.03 4.29
N THR A 276 -16.16 -16.72 4.52
CA THR A 276 -16.42 -15.73 3.48
C THR A 276 -15.12 -15.17 2.90
N SER A 277 -15.16 -14.65 1.68
CA SER A 277 -14.01 -14.05 1.01
C SER A 277 -13.69 -12.63 1.50
N ASP A 278 -14.33 -12.17 2.57
CA ASP A 278 -14.14 -10.81 3.06
C ASP A 278 -12.78 -10.66 3.73
N VAL A 279 -12.07 -9.57 3.38
CA VAL A 279 -10.66 -9.33 3.78
C VAL A 279 -10.54 -8.05 4.61
N VAL A 280 -11.57 -7.21 4.62
CA VAL A 280 -11.48 -5.85 5.15
C VAL A 280 -11.64 -5.82 6.67
N ALA A 281 -12.45 -6.71 7.24
CA ALA A 281 -12.70 -6.76 8.68
C ALA A 281 -12.77 -8.21 9.21
N ASP A 282 -12.35 -8.39 10.46
CA ASP A 282 -12.50 -9.63 11.21
C ASP A 282 -13.96 -9.72 11.71
N ILE A 283 -14.84 -10.26 10.85
CA ILE A 283 -16.28 -10.34 11.09
C ILE A 283 -16.69 -11.80 11.29
N ALA A 284 -17.48 -12.05 12.33
CA ALA A 284 -18.18 -13.29 12.55
C ALA A 284 -19.69 -13.07 12.37
N THR A 285 -20.26 -13.63 11.32
CA THR A 285 -21.68 -13.49 10.98
C THR A 285 -22.48 -14.65 11.55
N MET A 286 -23.62 -14.36 12.17
CA MET A 286 -24.55 -15.36 12.72
C MET A 286 -26.00 -14.93 12.50
N SER A 287 -26.94 -15.82 12.76
CA SER A 287 -28.37 -15.51 12.66
C SER A 287 -28.76 -14.42 13.66
N LEU A 288 -29.62 -13.49 13.23
CA LEU A 288 -30.22 -12.48 14.09
C LEU A 288 -31.03 -13.07 15.25
N SER A 289 -31.57 -14.30 15.11
CA SER A 289 -32.25 -14.97 16.22
C SER A 289 -31.28 -15.46 17.31
N ALA A 290 -30.01 -15.68 16.97
CA ALA A 290 -29.00 -16.24 17.86
C ALA A 290 -28.19 -15.17 18.59
N ALA A 291 -27.82 -14.10 17.86
CA ALA A 291 -26.93 -13.06 18.37
C ALA A 291 -27.43 -12.38 19.66
N PRO A 292 -28.70 -11.96 19.79
CA PRO A 292 -29.19 -11.21 20.95
C PRO A 292 -29.20 -12.05 22.24
N GLU A 293 -29.41 -13.37 22.15
CA GLU A 293 -29.34 -14.28 23.31
C GLU A 293 -27.93 -14.38 23.90
N ILE A 294 -26.91 -14.33 23.05
CA ILE A 294 -25.49 -14.45 23.44
C ILE A 294 -25.02 -13.20 24.18
N PHE A 295 -25.50 -12.03 23.76
CA PHE A 295 -25.09 -10.74 24.34
C PHE A 295 -25.99 -10.27 25.49
N GLU A 296 -26.89 -11.12 26.00
CA GLU A 296 -27.91 -10.78 27.01
C GLU A 296 -28.74 -9.53 26.63
N LEU A 297 -28.99 -9.38 25.33
CA LEU A 297 -29.78 -8.31 24.72
C LEU A 297 -31.02 -8.92 24.05
N PRO A 298 -31.91 -9.63 24.78
CA PRO A 298 -32.99 -10.42 24.19
C PRO A 298 -33.89 -9.54 23.32
N ASP A 299 -34.11 -9.99 22.07
CA ASP A 299 -34.89 -9.30 21.04
C ASP A 299 -34.46 -7.87 20.72
N LYS A 300 -33.21 -7.49 21.08
CA LYS A 300 -32.69 -6.15 20.82
C LYS A 300 -31.70 -6.10 19.67
N VAL A 301 -31.76 -4.99 18.95
CA VAL A 301 -30.92 -4.65 17.80
C VAL A 301 -30.38 -3.25 17.98
N ASN A 302 -29.21 -2.99 17.41
CA ASN A 302 -28.54 -1.69 17.53
C ASN A 302 -28.36 -0.96 16.20
N GLY A 303 -28.90 -1.52 15.12
CA GLY A 303 -29.00 -0.82 13.86
C GLY A 303 -29.88 -1.54 12.85
N ALA A 304 -30.02 -0.92 11.69
CA ALA A 304 -30.75 -1.47 10.55
C ALA A 304 -30.11 -1.09 9.22
N GLN A 305 -30.05 -2.04 8.30
CA GLN A 305 -29.73 -1.81 6.90
C GLN A 305 -31.02 -1.53 6.13
N LEU A 306 -30.96 -0.58 5.21
CA LEU A 306 -32.10 -0.07 4.45
C LEU A 306 -31.76 -0.06 2.96
N ARG A 307 -32.74 -0.44 2.15
CA ARG A 307 -32.75 -0.14 0.72
C ARG A 307 -33.72 1.01 0.47
N ALA A 308 -33.26 2.02 -0.24
CA ALA A 308 -34.07 3.21 -0.55
C ALA A 308 -34.54 3.19 -2.01
N ASN A 309 -35.75 3.66 -2.25
CA ASN A 309 -36.29 3.91 -3.60
C ASN A 309 -36.35 5.41 -3.97
N ALA A 310 -36.02 6.27 -3.01
CA ALA A 310 -35.93 7.72 -3.13
C ALA A 310 -34.46 8.16 -2.98
N PRO A 311 -34.09 9.42 -3.31
CA PRO A 311 -32.74 9.91 -3.13
C PRO A 311 -32.27 9.77 -1.67
N ASP A 312 -31.06 9.22 -1.47
CA ASP A 312 -30.50 8.95 -0.14
C ASP A 312 -30.58 10.16 0.82
N ASP A 313 -30.41 11.38 0.30
CA ASP A 313 -30.43 12.62 1.09
C ASP A 313 -31.80 12.88 1.74
N GLU A 314 -32.90 12.59 1.03
CA GLU A 314 -34.26 12.78 1.54
C GLU A 314 -34.58 11.76 2.62
N VAL A 315 -34.20 10.51 2.39
CA VAL A 315 -34.39 9.40 3.33
C VAL A 315 -33.53 9.62 4.57
N GLU A 316 -32.27 10.02 4.42
CA GLU A 316 -31.38 10.37 5.53
C GLU A 316 -31.95 11.51 6.38
N ALA A 317 -32.47 12.57 5.75
CA ALA A 317 -33.08 13.70 6.46
C ALA A 317 -34.34 13.28 7.23
N ALA A 318 -35.10 12.31 6.71
CA ALA A 318 -36.26 11.75 7.41
C ALA A 318 -35.84 10.85 8.58
N LEU A 319 -34.86 9.97 8.39
CA LEU A 319 -34.33 9.07 9.43
C LEU A 319 -33.72 9.84 10.59
N ARG A 320 -33.00 10.93 10.33
CA ARG A 320 -32.41 11.79 11.37
C ARG A 320 -33.43 12.50 12.26
N ARG A 321 -34.73 12.51 11.89
CA ARG A 321 -35.80 13.08 12.74
C ARG A 321 -36.32 12.09 13.77
N ILE A 322 -35.98 10.81 13.64
CA ILE A 322 -36.37 9.77 14.60
C ILE A 322 -35.44 9.86 15.81
N ASP A 323 -36.02 9.96 17.01
CA ASP A 323 -35.28 10.27 18.24
C ASP A 323 -34.18 9.24 18.60
N PHE A 324 -34.36 7.99 18.21
CA PHE A 324 -33.44 6.90 18.53
C PHE A 324 -32.35 6.67 17.47
N VAL A 325 -32.44 7.35 16.32
CA VAL A 325 -31.46 7.25 15.23
C VAL A 325 -30.22 8.06 15.58
N GLY A 326 -29.09 7.37 15.73
CA GLY A 326 -27.82 7.99 16.08
C GLY A 326 -27.05 8.45 14.84
N ASN A 327 -26.58 7.47 14.05
CA ASN A 327 -25.79 7.73 12.86
C ASN A 327 -26.44 7.09 11.65
N VAL A 328 -26.45 7.81 10.52
CA VAL A 328 -26.86 7.29 9.22
C VAL A 328 -25.63 7.22 8.33
N PHE A 329 -25.26 6.01 7.93
CA PHE A 329 -24.16 5.72 7.04
C PHE A 329 -24.69 5.47 5.64
N ARG A 330 -24.27 6.31 4.70
CA ARG A 330 -24.51 6.07 3.28
C ARG A 330 -23.39 5.20 2.71
N LYS A 331 -23.77 4.17 1.97
CA LYS A 331 -22.83 3.33 1.23
C LYS A 331 -21.98 4.13 0.25
N SER A 332 -22.60 5.07 -0.47
CA SER A 332 -21.92 5.99 -1.39
C SER A 332 -20.88 6.84 -0.66
N GLN A 333 -21.22 7.37 0.51
CA GLN A 333 -20.32 8.19 1.32
C GLN A 333 -19.15 7.37 1.88
N LEU A 334 -19.38 6.13 2.32
CA LEU A 334 -18.33 5.22 2.77
C LEU A 334 -17.32 4.92 1.65
N LEU A 335 -17.80 4.65 0.43
CA LEU A 335 -16.95 4.44 -0.74
C LEU A 335 -16.14 5.69 -1.09
N VAL A 336 -16.76 6.87 -1.07
CA VAL A 336 -16.08 8.15 -1.33
C VAL A 336 -15.00 8.42 -0.28
N GLN A 337 -15.29 8.21 1.01
CA GLN A 337 -14.30 8.39 2.09
C GLN A 337 -13.14 7.40 1.99
N MET A 338 -13.42 6.13 1.68
CA MET A 338 -12.37 5.13 1.45
C MET A 338 -11.48 5.50 0.25
N ARG A 339 -12.10 5.92 -0.86
CA ARG A 339 -11.39 6.38 -2.07
C ARG A 339 -10.53 7.61 -1.79
N ALA A 340 -11.05 8.59 -1.05
CA ALA A 340 -10.28 9.75 -0.64
C ALA A 340 -9.02 9.35 0.15
N GLY A 341 -9.12 8.37 1.05
CA GLY A 341 -7.97 7.82 1.76
C GLY A 341 -6.94 7.15 0.83
N LEU A 342 -7.40 6.39 -0.17
CA LEU A 342 -6.52 5.79 -1.18
C LEU A 342 -5.87 6.84 -2.09
N GLU A 343 -6.57 7.92 -2.41
CA GLU A 343 -6.07 9.03 -3.23
C GLU A 343 -4.92 9.78 -2.54
N VAL A 344 -5.02 10.03 -1.22
CA VAL A 344 -3.90 10.54 -0.41
C VAL A 344 -2.67 9.68 -0.59
N MET A 345 -2.86 8.37 -0.46
CA MET A 345 -1.78 7.41 -0.54
C MET A 345 -1.11 7.43 -1.92
N ILE A 346 -1.89 7.60 -2.99
CA ILE A 346 -1.36 7.80 -4.35
C ILE A 346 -0.58 9.11 -4.45
N GLY A 347 -1.12 10.23 -3.94
CA GLY A 347 -0.45 11.54 -4.01
C GLY A 347 0.94 11.53 -3.37
N VAL A 348 1.08 10.90 -2.20
CA VAL A 348 2.37 10.71 -1.52
C VAL A 348 3.37 9.94 -2.38
N LEU A 349 2.89 8.92 -3.08
CA LEU A 349 3.75 8.05 -3.87
C LEU A 349 4.06 8.59 -5.24
N ASP A 350 3.22 9.46 -5.78
CA ASP A 350 3.53 10.23 -6.98
C ASP A 350 4.68 11.22 -6.71
N LEU A 351 4.74 11.83 -5.53
CA LEU A 351 5.89 12.62 -5.10
C LEU A 351 7.16 11.76 -5.01
N ALA A 352 7.08 10.58 -4.38
CA ALA A 352 8.21 9.65 -4.29
C ALA A 352 8.66 9.14 -5.67
N ALA A 353 7.70 8.85 -6.57
CA ALA A 353 7.95 8.45 -7.93
C ALA A 353 8.63 9.55 -8.75
N ALA A 354 8.21 10.82 -8.59
CA ALA A 354 8.83 11.96 -9.24
C ALA A 354 10.31 12.11 -8.82
N ILE A 355 10.60 11.97 -7.53
CA ILE A 355 11.97 11.98 -7.00
C ILE A 355 12.79 10.83 -7.61
N ASN A 356 12.24 9.61 -7.61
CA ASN A 356 12.92 8.44 -8.19
C ASN A 356 13.18 8.59 -9.69
N LEU A 357 12.24 9.19 -10.42
CA LEU A 357 12.38 9.45 -11.85
C LEU A 357 13.46 10.51 -12.11
N LEU A 358 13.54 11.54 -11.28
CA LEU A 358 14.60 12.55 -11.35
C LEU A 358 15.98 11.94 -11.08
N ILE A 359 16.09 11.06 -10.08
CA ILE A 359 17.33 10.31 -9.79
C ILE A 359 17.72 9.42 -10.99
N GLY A 360 16.74 8.68 -11.54
CA GLY A 360 16.96 7.86 -12.74
C GLY A 360 17.44 8.67 -13.93
N LEU A 361 16.85 9.84 -14.17
CA LEU A 361 17.25 10.75 -15.24
C LEU A 361 18.68 11.26 -15.05
N LEU A 362 19.05 11.67 -13.84
CA LEU A 362 20.42 12.09 -13.50
C LEU A 362 21.43 10.96 -13.73
N PHE A 363 21.07 9.72 -13.39
CA PHE A 363 21.94 8.56 -13.63
C PHE A 363 22.14 8.30 -15.12
N VAL A 364 21.07 8.37 -15.91
CA VAL A 364 21.13 8.23 -17.38
C VAL A 364 22.01 9.33 -17.99
N LEU A 365 21.80 10.59 -17.61
CA LEU A 365 22.61 11.72 -18.09
C LEU A 365 24.10 11.54 -17.76
N THR A 366 24.40 11.17 -16.52
CA THR A 366 25.79 10.91 -16.08
C THR A 366 26.41 9.76 -16.87
N SER A 367 25.66 8.66 -17.08
CA SER A 367 26.13 7.52 -17.86
C SER A 367 26.38 7.87 -19.33
N ILE A 368 25.51 8.70 -19.93
CA ILE A 368 25.68 9.16 -21.31
C ILE A 368 26.92 10.04 -21.42
N ASN A 369 27.09 11.01 -20.52
CA ASN A 369 28.26 11.90 -20.51
C ASN A 369 29.57 11.12 -20.38
N LEU A 370 29.62 10.14 -19.47
CA LEU A 370 30.78 9.25 -19.33
C LEU A 370 31.05 8.47 -20.61
N SER A 371 30.00 7.94 -21.27
CA SER A 371 30.16 7.22 -22.54
C SER A 371 30.66 8.14 -23.66
N VAL A 372 30.15 9.36 -23.77
CA VAL A 372 30.58 10.34 -24.80
C VAL A 372 32.04 10.73 -24.58
N MET A 373 32.45 10.99 -23.33
CA MET A 373 33.85 11.29 -23.02
C MET A 373 34.78 10.14 -23.38
N GLU A 374 34.41 8.89 -23.07
CA GLU A 374 35.19 7.70 -23.45
C GLU A 374 35.39 7.60 -24.98
N PHE A 375 34.35 7.89 -25.76
CA PHE A 375 34.44 7.91 -27.23
C PHE A 375 35.33 9.05 -27.75
N ALA A 376 35.25 10.25 -27.17
CA ALA A 376 36.04 11.40 -27.59
C ALA A 376 37.55 11.23 -27.33
N THR A 377 37.93 10.54 -26.24
CA THR A 377 39.33 10.18 -26.00
C THR A 377 39.86 9.15 -27.00
N CYS A 378 39.02 8.21 -27.42
CA CYS A 378 39.41 7.14 -28.33
C CYS A 378 39.59 7.63 -29.79
N SER A 379 38.82 8.64 -30.22
CA SER A 379 39.02 9.23 -31.57
C SER A 379 40.30 10.06 -31.68
N ARG A 380 40.74 10.70 -30.59
CA ARG A 380 42.00 11.47 -30.56
C ARG A 380 43.25 10.60 -30.61
N SER A 381 43.23 9.38 -30.05
CA SER A 381 44.40 8.49 -30.09
C SER A 381 44.60 7.80 -31.45
N THR A 382 43.56 7.76 -32.30
CA THR A 382 43.65 7.23 -33.67
C THR A 382 44.12 8.25 -34.73
N SER A 383 44.30 9.53 -34.36
CA SER A 383 44.72 10.62 -35.26
C SER A 383 46.18 11.05 -35.09
N THR A 384 46.97 10.32 -34.31
CA THR A 384 48.43 10.44 -34.16
C THR A 384 49.05 9.08 -34.43
#